data_AF-A0A7Z0RDG4-F1
#
_entry.id   AF-A0A7Z0RDG4-F1
#
_cell.length_a   1.000
_cell.length_b   1.000
_cell.length_c   1.000
_cell.angle_alpha   90.00
_cell.angle_beta   90.00
_cell.angle_gamma   90.00
#
_symmetry.space_group_name_H-M   'P 1'
#
loop_
_entity.id
_entity.type
_entity.pdbx_description
1 polymer ?
#
loop_
_entity_poly.entity_id
_entity_poly.type
_entity_poly.pdbx_seq_one_letter_code
_entity_poly.pdbx_strand_id
1 'polypeptide(L)'
;MAVRHDNSPTALVAAKAREASKRGRHKQSGRGSGLTPSVMTAIELLIFGKKDDPGAILKLEDAAGAAGISGRALRAAMLKPAVEHFYQKQLAALRNGERAASIRTIAQIRDDTALKATAAGQNVRLKAADTLAFDRPETQVNVQVNNTLNVTPGYVIRIGGSKGRSPPTIDAAPVDNETASTIR
;
A
#
# COMPACT_ATOMS: atom_id res chain seq x y z
N MET A 1 -4.26 -48.12 10.35
CA MET A 1 -4.80 -46.88 9.73
C MET A 1 -3.76 -46.33 8.77
N ALA A 2 -4.07 -46.16 7.49
CA ALA A 2 -3.12 -45.69 6.48
C ALA A 2 -2.88 -44.18 6.64
N VAL A 3 -1.61 -43.79 6.81
CA VAL A 3 -1.18 -42.39 6.91
C VAL A 3 -1.41 -41.73 5.55
N ARG A 4 -2.31 -40.74 5.48
CA ARG A 4 -2.56 -39.96 4.26
C ARG A 4 -1.38 -39.02 4.03
N HIS A 5 -0.49 -39.39 3.11
CA HIS A 5 0.72 -38.61 2.76
C HIS A 5 0.45 -37.29 2.02
N ASP A 6 -0.81 -37.04 1.67
CA ASP A 6 -1.26 -35.89 0.88
C ASP A 6 -1.17 -34.54 1.63
N ASN A 7 -1.12 -34.57 2.97
CA ASN A 7 -1.05 -33.37 3.81
C ASN A 7 0.39 -33.02 4.25
N SER A 8 1.40 -33.70 3.70
CA SER A 8 2.79 -33.33 4.00
C SER A 8 3.13 -31.96 3.40
N PRO A 9 3.93 -31.12 4.09
CA PRO A 9 4.25 -29.77 3.62
C PRO A 9 4.94 -29.79 2.23
N THR A 10 5.70 -30.84 1.94
CA THR A 10 6.32 -31.08 0.63
C THR A 10 5.29 -31.42 -0.45
N ALA A 11 4.26 -32.22 -0.14
CA ALA A 11 3.16 -32.51 -1.05
C ALA A 11 2.32 -31.25 -1.35
N LEU A 12 2.10 -30.38 -0.37
CA LEU A 12 1.39 -29.11 -0.56
C LEU A 12 2.18 -28.13 -1.44
N VAL A 13 3.51 -28.03 -1.26
CA VAL A 13 4.38 -27.21 -2.11
C VAL A 13 4.42 -27.76 -3.54
N ALA A 14 4.54 -29.08 -3.70
CA ALA A 14 4.50 -29.72 -5.01
C ALA A 14 3.13 -29.58 -5.70
N ALA A 15 2.03 -29.66 -4.94
CA ALA A 15 0.67 -29.42 -5.44
C ALA A 15 0.50 -27.97 -5.89
N LYS A 16 0.97 -27.00 -5.09
CA LYS A 16 0.95 -25.57 -5.44
C LYS A 16 1.80 -25.26 -6.68
N ALA A 17 2.95 -25.91 -6.82
CA ALA A 17 3.81 -25.79 -8.00
C ALA A 17 3.16 -26.39 -9.26
N ARG A 18 2.54 -27.57 -9.14
CA ARG A 18 1.78 -28.23 -10.23
C ARG A 18 0.52 -27.47 -10.61
N GLU A 19 -0.12 -26.81 -9.65
CA GLU A 19 -1.28 -25.95 -9.87
C GLU A 19 -0.89 -24.63 -10.55
N ALA A 20 0.28 -24.08 -10.21
CA ALA A 20 0.86 -22.91 -10.86
C ALA A 20 1.33 -23.20 -12.29
N SER A 21 1.78 -24.42 -12.60
CA SER A 21 2.24 -24.82 -13.94
C SER A 21 1.11 -25.17 -14.92
N LYS A 22 -0.17 -25.13 -14.52
CA LYS A 22 -1.31 -25.39 -15.41
C LYS A 22 -1.40 -24.28 -16.48
N ARG A 23 -1.21 -24.67 -17.75
CA ARG A 23 -1.41 -23.83 -18.93
C ARG A 23 -2.83 -23.24 -18.91
N GLY A 24 -2.93 -21.91 -18.70
CA GLY A 24 -4.18 -21.15 -18.87
C GLY A 24 -4.65 -20.33 -17.67
N ARG A 25 -4.12 -20.53 -16.45
CA ARG A 25 -4.59 -19.79 -15.26
C ARG A 25 -4.05 -18.37 -15.17
N HIS A 26 -2.82 -18.13 -15.66
CA HIS A 26 -2.24 -16.79 -15.73
C HIS A 26 -2.38 -16.22 -17.14
N LYS A 27 -3.57 -15.76 -17.52
CA LYS A 27 -3.69 -14.76 -18.60
C LYS A 27 -3.29 -13.41 -18.00
N GLN A 28 -1.98 -13.14 -17.95
CA GLN A 28 -1.43 -11.85 -17.49
C GLN A 28 -1.91 -10.67 -18.34
N SER A 29 -2.29 -10.94 -19.59
CA SER A 29 -2.88 -9.96 -20.50
C SER A 29 -4.02 -10.62 -21.28
N GLY A 30 -5.13 -9.90 -21.41
CA GLY A 30 -6.34 -10.40 -22.06
C GLY A 30 -7.54 -9.51 -21.78
N ARG A 31 -8.60 -9.66 -22.61
CA ARG A 31 -9.83 -8.84 -22.58
C ARG A 31 -10.46 -8.67 -21.18
N GLY A 32 -10.28 -9.63 -20.26
CA GLY A 32 -10.75 -9.54 -18.87
C GLY A 32 -9.85 -8.76 -17.90
N SER A 33 -8.53 -8.71 -18.15
CA SER A 33 -7.57 -8.01 -17.27
C SER A 33 -7.61 -6.49 -17.41
N GLY A 34 -8.03 -5.99 -18.59
CA GLY A 34 -7.94 -4.56 -18.92
C GLY A 34 -6.54 -4.07 -19.29
N LEU A 35 -5.49 -4.89 -19.14
CA LEU A 35 -4.18 -4.64 -19.71
C LEU A 35 -4.21 -4.96 -21.21
N THR A 36 -4.54 -3.96 -22.01
CA THR A 36 -4.30 -3.98 -23.45
C THR A 36 -2.97 -3.27 -23.74
N PRO A 37 -2.31 -3.55 -24.88
CA PRO A 37 -1.10 -2.84 -25.27
C PRO A 37 -1.26 -1.31 -25.25
N SER A 38 -2.40 -0.79 -25.71
CA SER A 38 -2.70 0.64 -25.67
C SER A 38 -2.82 1.21 -24.24
N VAL A 39 -3.32 0.44 -23.29
CA VAL A 39 -3.37 0.88 -21.87
C VAL A 39 -1.97 0.86 -21.26
N MET A 40 -1.14 -0.14 -21.61
CA MET A 40 0.25 -0.19 -21.16
C MET A 40 1.05 1.02 -21.68
N THR A 41 0.93 1.34 -22.97
CA THR A 41 1.64 2.49 -23.56
C THR A 41 1.16 3.81 -22.99
N ALA A 42 -0.14 3.97 -22.74
CA ALA A 42 -0.67 5.16 -22.08
C ALA A 42 -0.09 5.36 -20.67
N ILE A 43 0.07 4.26 -19.91
CA ILE A 43 0.65 4.27 -18.57
C ILE A 43 2.15 4.59 -18.62
N GLU A 44 2.87 4.04 -19.59
CA GLU A 44 4.29 4.34 -19.80
C GLU A 44 4.50 5.81 -20.13
N LEU A 45 3.71 6.37 -21.05
CA LEU A 45 3.75 7.79 -21.37
C LEU A 45 3.43 8.67 -20.16
N LEU A 46 2.48 8.25 -19.32
CA LEU A 46 2.10 8.98 -18.11
C LEU A 46 3.22 9.02 -17.05
N ILE A 47 4.08 7.99 -16.98
CA ILE A 47 5.13 7.88 -15.96
C ILE A 47 6.48 8.41 -16.48
N PHE A 48 6.87 8.03 -17.69
CA PHE A 48 8.18 8.34 -18.25
C PHE A 48 8.17 9.57 -19.19
N GLY A 49 7.00 10.08 -19.54
CA GLY A 49 6.85 11.16 -20.51
C GLY A 49 6.95 10.65 -21.95
N LYS A 50 7.12 11.59 -22.89
CA LYS A 50 7.27 11.25 -24.31
C LYS A 50 8.70 10.79 -24.59
N LYS A 51 8.88 10.00 -25.64
CA LYS A 51 10.21 9.55 -26.08
C LYS A 51 11.14 10.73 -26.39
N ASP A 52 10.59 11.82 -26.92
CA ASP A 52 11.33 13.03 -27.28
C ASP A 52 11.53 14.00 -26.10
N ASP A 53 10.78 13.80 -25.00
CA ASP A 53 10.84 14.63 -23.80
C ASP A 53 10.64 13.76 -22.53
N PRO A 54 11.70 13.04 -22.11
CA PRO A 54 11.65 12.18 -20.93
C PRO A 54 11.54 13.05 -19.67
N GLY A 55 10.40 12.97 -18.99
CA GLY A 55 10.10 13.78 -17.80
C GLY A 55 8.96 14.80 -17.98
N ALA A 56 8.40 14.94 -19.19
CA ALA A 56 7.19 15.73 -19.40
C ALA A 56 6.02 15.14 -18.58
N ILE A 57 5.46 15.94 -17.67
CA ILE A 57 4.26 15.56 -16.91
C ILE A 57 3.06 15.62 -17.86
N LEU A 58 2.71 14.46 -18.43
CA LEU A 58 1.54 14.33 -19.28
C LEU A 58 0.27 14.21 -18.45
N LYS A 59 -0.77 14.94 -18.85
CA LYS A 59 -2.11 14.71 -18.33
C LYS A 59 -2.63 13.36 -18.82
N LEU A 60 -3.53 12.78 -18.04
CA LEU A 60 -4.14 11.48 -18.36
C LEU A 60 -4.81 11.46 -19.74
N GLU A 61 -5.44 12.57 -20.14
CA GLU A 61 -6.11 12.69 -21.44
C GLU A 61 -5.13 12.73 -22.61
N ASP A 62 -4.01 13.43 -22.47
CA ASP A 62 -2.97 13.53 -23.48
C ASP A 62 -2.23 12.18 -23.65
N ALA A 63 -1.95 11.50 -22.54
CA ALA A 63 -1.34 10.17 -22.55
C ALA A 63 -2.28 9.12 -23.18
N ALA A 64 -3.58 9.20 -22.88
CA ALA A 64 -4.60 8.35 -23.49
C ALA A 64 -4.70 8.60 -25.01
N GLY A 65 -4.74 9.88 -25.41
CA GLY A 65 -4.80 10.29 -26.82
C GLY A 65 -3.58 9.82 -27.61
N ALA A 66 -2.38 9.95 -27.05
CA ALA A 66 -1.14 9.47 -27.67
C ALA A 66 -1.11 7.94 -27.83
N ALA A 67 -1.81 7.20 -26.96
CA ALA A 67 -1.94 5.75 -27.04
C ALA A 67 -3.15 5.28 -27.88
N GLY A 68 -3.91 6.20 -28.48
CA GLY A 68 -5.06 5.89 -29.33
C GLY A 68 -6.31 5.43 -28.57
N ILE A 69 -6.43 5.76 -27.27
CA ILE A 69 -7.60 5.44 -26.44
C ILE A 69 -8.24 6.71 -25.87
N SER A 70 -9.53 6.64 -25.55
CA SER A 70 -10.18 7.78 -24.89
C SER A 70 -9.74 7.89 -23.43
N GLY A 71 -9.64 9.13 -22.91
CA GLY A 71 -9.33 9.36 -21.49
C GLY A 71 -10.37 8.72 -20.55
N ARG A 72 -11.62 8.57 -20.99
CA ARG A 72 -12.65 7.81 -20.25
C ARG A 72 -12.31 6.32 -20.16
N ALA A 73 -11.85 5.72 -21.27
CA ALA A 73 -11.45 4.32 -21.30
C ALA A 73 -10.22 4.06 -20.43
N LEU A 74 -9.23 4.97 -20.44
CA LEU A 74 -8.05 4.86 -19.58
C LEU A 74 -8.44 4.94 -18.09
N ARG A 75 -9.30 5.90 -17.70
CA ARG A 75 -9.82 5.98 -16.33
C ARG A 75 -10.54 4.70 -15.90
N ALA A 76 -11.40 4.15 -16.76
CA ALA A 76 -12.09 2.90 -16.49
C ALA A 76 -11.12 1.69 -16.40
N ALA A 77 -10.03 1.71 -17.17
CA ALA A 77 -8.99 0.68 -17.10
C ALA A 77 -8.19 0.76 -15.80
N MET A 78 -7.85 1.95 -15.32
CA MET A 78 -7.10 2.14 -14.07
C MET A 78 -7.82 1.61 -12.82
N LEU A 79 -9.16 1.51 -12.86
CA LEU A 79 -9.94 0.88 -11.78
C LEU A 79 -9.77 -0.64 -11.68
N LYS A 80 -9.12 -1.27 -12.67
CA LYS A 80 -8.91 -2.72 -12.67
C LYS A 80 -7.61 -3.06 -11.91
N PRO A 81 -7.63 -4.07 -11.01
CA PRO A 81 -6.49 -4.38 -10.14
C PRO A 81 -5.23 -4.80 -10.93
N ALA A 82 -5.39 -5.42 -12.10
CA ALA A 82 -4.27 -5.77 -12.94
C ALA A 82 -3.53 -4.53 -13.48
N VAL A 83 -4.29 -3.50 -13.87
CA VAL A 83 -3.76 -2.22 -14.40
C VAL A 83 -3.10 -1.43 -13.28
N GLU A 84 -3.72 -1.40 -12.10
CA GLU A 84 -3.13 -0.78 -10.91
C GLU A 84 -1.78 -1.41 -10.54
N HIS A 85 -1.70 -2.74 -10.51
CA HIS A 85 -0.46 -3.44 -10.21
C HIS A 85 0.64 -3.16 -11.26
N PHE A 86 0.28 -3.06 -12.54
CA PHE A 86 1.23 -2.65 -13.58
C PHE A 86 1.71 -1.21 -13.37
N TYR A 87 0.80 -0.29 -13.08
CA TYR A 87 1.12 1.10 -12.77
C TYR A 87 2.08 1.22 -11.58
N GLN A 88 1.81 0.51 -10.48
CA GLN A 88 2.68 0.49 -9.30
C GLN A 88 4.09 -0.06 -9.62
N LYS A 89 4.18 -1.11 -10.46
CA LYS A 89 5.47 -1.64 -10.92
C LYS A 89 6.28 -0.61 -11.72
N GLN A 90 5.63 0.12 -12.61
CA GLN A 90 6.30 1.16 -13.40
C GLN A 90 6.75 2.34 -12.52
N LEU A 91 5.97 2.73 -11.52
CA LEU A 91 6.41 3.71 -10.52
C LEU A 91 7.62 3.22 -9.70
N ALA A 92 7.63 1.94 -9.31
CA ALA A 92 8.76 1.36 -8.61
C ALA A 92 10.02 1.33 -9.50
N ALA A 93 9.86 1.03 -10.79
CA ALA A 93 10.97 1.07 -11.75
C ALA A 93 11.54 2.48 -11.91
N LEU A 94 10.68 3.50 -12.04
CA LEU A 94 11.12 4.91 -12.07
C LEU A 94 11.89 5.28 -10.80
N ARG A 95 11.33 4.98 -9.62
CA ARG A 95 12.01 5.26 -8.33
C ARG A 95 13.36 4.55 -8.22
N ASN A 96 13.46 3.31 -8.67
CA ASN A 96 14.71 2.56 -8.62
C ASN A 96 15.75 3.15 -9.60
N GLY A 97 15.32 3.60 -10.78
CA GLY A 97 16.19 4.34 -11.71
C GLY A 97 16.67 5.68 -11.12
N GLU A 98 15.74 6.46 -10.56
CA GLU A 98 16.05 7.74 -9.92
C GLU A 98 16.92 7.60 -8.67
N ARG A 99 16.83 6.49 -7.94
CA ARG A 99 17.75 6.19 -6.83
C ARG A 99 19.19 6.08 -7.33
N ALA A 100 19.43 5.38 -8.43
CA ALA A 100 20.76 5.27 -9.01
C ALA A 100 21.29 6.63 -9.50
N ALA A 101 20.43 7.46 -10.11
CA ALA A 101 20.77 8.83 -10.49
C ALA A 101 21.10 9.69 -9.27
N SER A 102 20.27 9.61 -8.22
CA SER A 102 20.45 10.35 -6.96
C SER A 102 21.78 10.01 -6.28
N ILE A 103 22.15 8.72 -6.23
CA ILE A 103 23.45 8.29 -5.68
C ILE A 103 24.61 8.92 -6.47
N ARG A 104 24.52 8.97 -7.80
CA ARG A 104 25.53 9.62 -8.65
C ARG A 104 25.62 11.12 -8.36
N THR A 105 24.48 11.80 -8.21
CA THR A 105 24.44 13.22 -7.84
C THR A 105 25.05 13.47 -6.46
N ILE A 106 24.77 12.61 -5.47
CA ILE A 106 25.38 12.72 -4.14
C ILE A 106 26.91 12.53 -4.21
N ALA A 107 27.38 11.58 -5.02
CA ALA A 107 28.83 11.40 -5.26
C ALA A 107 29.45 12.63 -5.92
N GLN A 108 28.79 13.24 -6.90
CA GLN A 108 29.24 14.48 -7.53
C GLN A 108 29.31 15.64 -6.53
N ILE A 109 28.29 15.81 -5.69
CA ILE A 109 28.28 16.84 -4.63
C ILE A 109 29.44 16.62 -3.66
N ARG A 110 29.71 15.37 -3.25
CA ARG A 110 30.83 15.03 -2.38
C ARG A 110 32.16 15.44 -3.00
N ASP A 111 32.33 15.24 -4.31
CA ASP A 111 33.60 15.45 -5.01
C ASP A 111 33.79 16.89 -5.52
N ASP A 112 32.71 17.67 -5.63
CA ASP A 112 32.71 19.04 -6.14
C ASP A 112 33.67 19.97 -5.36
N THR A 113 34.68 20.49 -6.04
CA THR A 113 35.71 21.38 -5.48
C THR A 113 35.22 22.82 -5.26
N ALA A 114 34.20 23.27 -5.99
CA ALA A 114 33.63 24.61 -5.84
C ALA A 114 32.95 24.80 -4.47
N LEU A 115 32.36 23.74 -3.93
CA LEU A 115 31.74 23.72 -2.61
C LEU A 115 32.74 23.77 -1.44
N LYS A 116 34.07 23.75 -1.68
CA LYS A 116 35.07 23.94 -0.62
C LYS A 116 35.17 25.38 -0.13
N ALA A 117 34.81 26.33 -0.98
CA ALA A 117 35.06 27.76 -0.72
C ALA A 117 34.16 28.34 0.37
N THR A 118 33.00 27.73 0.64
CA THR A 118 32.03 28.23 1.61
C THR A 118 31.75 27.19 2.70
N ALA A 119 31.56 27.65 3.95
CA ALA A 119 31.20 26.77 5.07
C ALA A 119 29.88 26.02 4.82
N ALA A 120 28.93 26.65 4.11
CA ALA A 120 27.70 26.00 3.68
C ALA A 120 27.97 24.84 2.69
N GLY A 121 28.85 25.05 1.70
CA GLY A 121 29.25 24.01 0.76
C GLY A 121 30.01 22.85 1.44
N GLN A 122 30.87 23.15 2.42
CA GLN A 122 31.57 22.13 3.21
C GLN A 122 30.59 21.26 4.01
N ASN A 123 29.55 21.85 4.61
CA ASN A 123 28.49 21.10 5.29
C ASN A 123 27.68 20.21 4.34
N VAL A 124 27.35 20.70 3.14
CA VAL A 124 26.64 19.91 2.12
C VAL A 124 27.49 18.72 1.67
N ARG A 125 28.80 18.90 1.50
CA ARG A 125 29.74 17.82 1.19
C ARG A 125 29.87 16.79 2.31
N LEU A 126 29.96 17.24 3.56
CA LEU A 126 30.02 16.36 4.71
C LEU A 126 28.74 15.51 4.80
N LYS A 127 27.57 16.13 4.61
CA LYS A 127 26.28 15.40 4.55
C LYS A 127 26.24 14.40 3.40
N ALA A 128 26.73 14.76 2.21
CA ALA A 128 26.79 13.85 1.07
C ALA A 128 27.74 12.66 1.34
N ALA A 129 28.89 12.91 1.95
CA ALA A 129 29.84 11.87 2.37
C ALA A 129 29.22 10.94 3.43
N ASP A 130 28.57 11.49 4.45
CA ASP A 130 27.87 10.74 5.51
C ASP A 130 26.79 9.83 4.91
N THR A 131 25.98 10.35 3.99
CA THR A 131 24.92 9.56 3.32
C THR A 131 25.46 8.45 2.41
N LEU A 132 26.69 8.56 1.89
CA LEU A 132 27.31 7.52 1.07
C LEU A 132 28.07 6.48 1.90
N ALA A 133 28.65 6.90 3.03
CA ALA A 133 29.44 6.04 3.89
C ALA A 133 28.55 5.15 4.77
N PHE A 134 27.38 5.64 5.19
CA PHE A 134 26.48 4.93 6.06
C PHE A 134 25.11 4.75 5.42
N ASP A 135 24.69 3.49 5.26
CA ASP A 135 23.29 3.18 5.00
C ASP A 135 22.50 3.55 6.25
N ARG A 136 21.69 4.60 6.16
CA ARG A 136 20.76 4.94 7.24
C ARG A 136 19.71 3.82 7.32
N PRO A 137 19.55 3.15 8.47
CA PRO A 137 18.48 2.18 8.62
C PRO A 137 17.15 2.89 8.32
N GLU A 138 16.30 2.23 7.53
CA GLU A 138 15.06 2.80 7.00
C GLU A 138 14.33 3.61 8.08
N THR A 139 14.02 4.86 7.79
CA THR A 139 13.16 5.68 8.65
C THR A 139 11.80 5.00 8.69
N GLN A 140 11.59 4.15 9.69
CA GLN A 140 10.36 3.42 9.90
C GLN A 140 9.29 4.45 10.27
N VAL A 141 8.53 4.90 9.27
CA VAL A 141 7.38 5.78 9.48
C VAL A 141 6.32 4.94 10.18
N ASN A 142 6.33 4.95 11.51
CA ASN A 142 5.35 4.24 12.33
C ASN A 142 4.02 5.01 12.28
N VAL A 143 3.18 4.73 11.29
CA VAL A 143 1.82 5.28 11.19
C VAL A 143 0.93 4.55 12.20
N GLN A 144 1.01 4.96 13.46
CA GLN A 144 0.17 4.42 14.51
C GLN A 144 -1.22 5.07 14.43
N VAL A 145 -2.16 4.41 13.76
CA VAL A 145 -3.57 4.82 13.70
C VAL A 145 -4.22 4.43 15.03
N ASN A 146 -4.20 5.33 16.01
CA ASN A 146 -4.92 5.18 17.27
C ASN A 146 -6.43 5.38 17.05
N ASN A 147 -7.10 4.38 16.50
CA ASN A 147 -8.55 4.36 16.37
C ASN A 147 -9.20 3.78 17.65
N THR A 148 -8.89 4.35 18.81
CA THR A 148 -9.58 4.06 20.07
C THR A 148 -10.89 4.82 20.11
N LEU A 149 -11.92 4.23 19.51
CA LEU A 149 -13.30 4.67 19.68
C LEU A 149 -13.74 4.29 21.10
N ASN A 150 -13.46 5.14 22.09
CA ASN A 150 -14.00 4.99 23.45
C ASN A 150 -15.51 5.29 23.42
N VAL A 151 -16.32 4.27 23.09
CA VAL A 151 -17.77 4.34 23.22
C VAL A 151 -18.12 4.14 24.69
N THR A 152 -18.43 5.24 25.39
CA THR A 152 -19.05 5.17 26.72
C THR A 152 -20.56 5.06 26.51
N PRO A 153 -21.20 3.91 26.81
CA PRO A 153 -22.65 3.78 26.67
C PRO A 153 -23.35 4.68 27.71
N GLY A 154 -24.16 5.63 27.23
CA GLY A 154 -24.99 6.48 28.10
C GLY A 154 -26.23 5.71 28.59
N TYR A 155 -26.56 5.87 29.87
CA TYR A 155 -27.80 5.32 30.45
C TYR A 155 -29.01 6.18 30.03
N VAL A 156 -30.11 5.53 29.68
CA VAL A 156 -31.40 6.19 29.39
C VAL A 156 -32.33 5.99 30.58
N ILE A 157 -32.51 7.03 31.39
CA ILE A 157 -33.51 7.04 32.49
C ILE A 157 -34.88 7.33 31.87
N ARG A 158 -35.77 6.33 31.88
CA ARG A 158 -37.17 6.53 31.49
C ARG A 158 -37.99 6.96 32.70
N ILE A 159 -38.35 8.24 32.76
CA ILE A 159 -39.24 8.78 33.79
C ILE A 159 -40.68 8.52 33.32
N GLY A 160 -41.26 7.41 33.77
CA GLY A 160 -42.68 7.13 33.61
C GLY A 160 -43.51 8.05 34.51
N GLY A 161 -44.46 8.79 33.94
CA GLY A 161 -45.37 9.66 34.69
C GLY A 161 -46.19 8.89 35.71
N SER A 162 -45.96 9.17 36.99
CA SER A 162 -46.67 8.52 38.08
C SER A 162 -48.15 8.94 38.12
N LYS A 163 -49.06 7.97 37.94
CA LYS A 163 -50.32 7.97 38.67
C LYS A 163 -50.51 6.62 39.33
N GLY A 164 -50.11 6.54 40.60
CA GLY A 164 -50.49 5.43 41.48
C GLY A 164 -49.32 4.74 42.17
N ARG A 165 -49.11 5.12 43.45
CA ARG A 165 -48.70 4.29 44.59
C ARG A 165 -47.44 3.40 44.47
N SER A 166 -46.44 3.82 45.25
CA SER A 166 -45.24 3.12 45.78
C SER A 166 -43.91 3.58 45.14
N PRO A 167 -42.86 3.85 45.95
CA PRO A 167 -41.54 4.19 45.41
C PRO A 167 -41.03 3.06 44.52
N PRO A 168 -40.31 3.35 43.42
CA PRO A 168 -39.74 2.31 42.59
C PRO A 168 -38.79 1.47 43.45
N THR A 169 -39.19 0.22 43.69
CA THR A 169 -38.33 -0.78 44.31
C THR A 169 -37.33 -1.20 43.24
N ILE A 170 -36.04 -1.15 43.56
CA ILE A 170 -35.01 -1.70 42.68
C ILE A 170 -35.08 -3.21 42.84
N ASP A 171 -35.86 -3.86 41.98
CA ASP A 171 -35.85 -5.31 41.86
C ASP A 171 -34.55 -5.70 41.15
N ALA A 172 -33.46 -5.77 41.93
CA ALA A 172 -32.24 -6.44 41.50
C ALA A 172 -32.53 -7.94 41.48
N ALA A 173 -33.18 -8.40 40.41
CA ALA A 173 -33.07 -9.80 40.02
C ALA A 173 -31.68 -9.96 39.38
N PRO A 174 -30.71 -10.58 40.07
CA PRO A 174 -29.48 -10.98 39.40
C PRO A 174 -29.89 -11.93 38.28
N VAL A 175 -29.55 -11.58 37.03
CA VAL A 175 -29.52 -12.62 35.99
C VAL A 175 -28.31 -13.46 36.35
N ASP A 176 -28.57 -14.67 36.83
CA ASP A 176 -27.60 -15.63 37.31
C ASP A 176 -26.44 -15.75 36.31
N ASN A 177 -25.27 -15.22 36.68
CA ASN A 177 -24.04 -15.85 36.25
C ASN A 177 -23.91 -17.08 37.13
N GLU A 178 -24.23 -18.23 36.55
CA GLU A 178 -23.97 -19.56 37.07
C GLU A 178 -22.78 -19.52 38.02
N THR A 179 -23.06 -19.70 39.32
CA THR A 179 -22.12 -20.26 40.28
C THR A 179 -20.65 -20.03 39.92
N ALA A 180 -20.16 -18.80 40.12
CA ALA A 180 -18.80 -18.59 40.63
C ALA A 180 -18.75 -19.19 42.05
N SER A 181 -19.02 -20.49 42.12
CA SER A 181 -19.00 -21.34 43.27
C SER A 181 -17.54 -21.54 43.62
N THR A 182 -17.22 -21.20 44.85
CA THR A 182 -15.93 -21.41 45.50
C THR A 182 -14.90 -20.33 45.21
N ILE A 183 -15.20 -19.14 45.74
CA ILE A 183 -14.19 -18.41 46.53
C ILE A 183 -13.52 -19.43 47.47
N ARG A 184 -12.26 -19.75 47.18
CA ARG A 184 -11.16 -19.83 48.14
C ARG A 184 -9.85 -19.48 47.43
#